data_AF-A0A258M2I7-F1
#
_entry.id   AF-A0A258M2I7-F1
#
_cell.length_a   1.000
_cell.length_b   1.000
_cell.length_c   1.000
_cell.angle_alpha   90.00
_cell.angle_beta   90.00
_cell.angle_gamma   90.00
#
_symmetry.space_group_name_H-M   'P 1'
#
loop_
_entity.id
_entity.type
_entity.pdbx_description
1 polymer ?
#
loop_
_entity_poly.entity_id
_entity_poly.type
_entity_poly.pdbx_seq_one_letter_code
_entity_poly.pdbx_strand_id
1 'polypeptide(L)' 'MAELPATMTAITVPTPGGPEALVPAERPVPQPGRGEVLVKVAAAGINRPDVMQRRGLYPPPAGASDIPGLEIAG' A
#
# COMPACT_ATOMS: atom_id res chain seq x y z
N MET A 1 18.37 -13.70 11.13
CA MET A 1 17.35 -12.88 10.44
C MET A 1 17.53 -11.46 10.92
N ALA A 2 17.56 -10.47 10.04
CA ALA A 2 17.59 -9.08 10.47
C ALA A 2 16.29 -8.77 11.23
N GLU A 3 16.40 -7.97 12.29
CA GLU A 3 15.25 -7.52 13.05
C GLU A 3 14.34 -6.66 12.16
N LEU A 4 13.03 -6.90 12.20
CA LEU A 4 12.07 -6.11 11.41
C LEU A 4 11.96 -4.70 11.99
N PRO A 5 11.94 -3.65 11.16
CA PRO A 5 11.70 -2.30 11.67
C PRO A 5 10.28 -2.18 12.23
N ALA A 6 10.08 -1.27 13.18
CA ALA A 6 8.74 -0.99 13.72
C ALA A 6 7.80 -0.37 12.66
N THR A 7 8.36 0.38 11.72
CA THR A 7 7.62 1.09 10.67
C THR A 7 8.20 0.82 9.28
N MET A 8 7.39 1.09 8.26
CA MET A 8 7.73 1.10 6.85
C MET A 8 7.20 2.37 6.19
N THR A 9 7.78 2.74 5.05
CA THR A 9 7.19 3.76 4.18
C THR A 9 6.11 3.13 3.30
N ALA A 10 4.94 3.77 3.23
CA ALA A 10 3.87 3.42 2.31
C ALA A 10 3.40 4.68 1.56
N ILE A 11 2.90 4.50 0.34
CA ILE A 11 2.25 5.59 -0.41
C ILE A 11 0.77 5.61 -0.03
N THR A 12 0.31 6.73 0.52
CA THR A 12 -1.08 6.94 0.95
C THR A 12 -1.76 7.98 0.07
N VAL A 13 -3.10 8.05 0.16
CA VAL A 13 -3.92 9.07 -0.53
C VAL A 13 -4.81 9.77 0.50
N PRO A 14 -4.30 10.76 1.25
CA PRO A 14 -5.07 11.43 2.31
C PRO A 14 -6.30 12.16 1.77
N THR A 15 -6.24 12.65 0.53
CA THR A 15 -7.34 13.30 -0.17
C THR A 15 -7.28 12.92 -1.65
N PRO A 16 -8.40 12.49 -2.26
CA PRO A 16 -8.42 12.15 -3.67
C PRO A 16 -7.96 13.28 -4.59
N GLY A 17 -7.22 12.97 -5.66
CA GLY A 17 -6.71 14.00 -6.56
C GLY A 17 -5.84 13.54 -7.74
N GLY A 18 -5.04 14.48 -8.25
CA GLY A 18 -4.00 14.25 -9.25
C GLY A 18 -2.82 13.44 -8.70
N PRO A 19 -1.74 13.25 -9.46
CA PRO A 19 -0.55 12.53 -9.00
C PRO A 19 0.01 13.01 -7.66
N GLU A 20 -0.10 14.30 -7.38
CA GLU A 20 0.30 14.97 -6.13
C GLU A 20 -0.45 14.46 -4.88
N ALA A 21 -1.59 13.78 -5.05
CA ALA A 21 -2.32 13.16 -3.95
C ALA A 21 -1.61 11.93 -3.36
N LEU A 22 -0.61 11.37 -4.06
CA LEU A 22 0.21 10.26 -3.55
C LEU A 22 1.26 10.81 -2.59
N VAL A 23 1.12 10.52 -1.31
CA VAL A 23 2.00 11.05 -0.26
C VAL A 23 2.68 9.90 0.48
N PRO A 24 4.02 9.87 0.57
CA PRO A 24 4.73 8.91 1.40
C PRO A 24 4.40 9.18 2.88
N ALA A 25 4.08 8.11 3.61
CA ALA A 25 3.81 8.15 5.04
C ALA A 25 4.50 6.97 5.73
N GLU A 26 4.88 7.16 6.99
CA GLU A 26 5.30 6.05 7.85
C GLU A 26 4.07 5.29 8.37
N ARG A 27 4.10 3.97 8.28
CA ARG A 27 3.06 3.06 8.77
C ARG A 27 3.73 1.91 9.53
N PRO A 28 3.05 1.28 10.52
CA PRO A 28 3.59 0.08 11.15
C PRO A 28 3.86 -1.02 10.12
N VAL A 29 4.92 -1.80 10.32
CA VAL A 29 5.10 -3.04 9.54
C VAL A 29 3.97 -4.00 9.88
N PRO A 30 3.23 -4.54 8.89
CA PRO A 30 2.12 -5.43 9.15
C PRO A 30 2.61 -6.77 9.71
N GLN A 31 1.81 -7.35 10.61
CA GLN A 31 2.05 -8.69 11.11
C GLN A 31 1.19 -9.67 10.30
N PRO A 32 1.79 -10.64 9.59
CA PRO A 32 1.03 -11.60 8.82
C PRO A 32 0.21 -12.51 9.75
N GLY A 33 -1.05 -12.75 9.39
CA GLY A 33 -1.91 -13.71 10.03
C GLY A 33 -1.57 -15.16 9.64
N ARG A 34 -2.43 -16.09 10.08
CA ARG A 34 -2.27 -17.51 9.73
C ARG A 34 -2.47 -17.72 8.23
N GLY A 35 -1.43 -18.23 7.57
CA GLY A 35 -1.46 -18.54 6.14
C GLY A 35 -1.06 -17.36 5.24
N GLU A 36 -0.68 -16.22 5.82
CA GLU A 36 -0.13 -15.08 5.11
C GLU A 36 1.39 -15.07 5.20
N VAL A 37 2.04 -14.35 4.30
CA VAL A 37 3.48 -14.10 4.31
C VAL A 37 3.75 -12.61 4.36
N LEU A 38 4.84 -12.23 5.03
CA LEU A 38 5.35 -10.86 5.00
C LEU A 38 6.46 -10.75 3.96
N VAL A 39 6.29 -9.86 2.98
CA VAL A 39 7.26 -9.63 1.90
C VAL A 39 7.89 -8.26 2.08
N LYS A 40 9.23 -8.18 2.03
CA LYS A 40 9.93 -6.91 1.91
C LYS A 40 9.90 -6.48 0.45
N VAL A 41 8.98 -5.59 0.11
CA VAL A 41 8.77 -5.12 -1.27
C VAL A 41 10.06 -4.55 -1.86
N ALA A 42 10.52 -5.14 -2.97
CA ALA A 42 11.61 -4.63 -3.80
C ALA A 42 11.08 -3.88 -5.03
N ALA A 43 9.92 -4.30 -5.55
CA ALA A 43 9.21 -3.64 -6.65
C ALA A 43 7.69 -3.78 -6.48
N ALA A 44 6.94 -2.77 -6.96
CA ALA A 44 5.49 -2.78 -7.04
C ALA A 44 5.05 -2.38 -8.45
N GLY A 45 4.04 -3.05 -8.99
CA GLY A 45 3.46 -2.72 -10.29
C GLY A 45 2.42 -1.61 -10.17
N ILE A 46 2.34 -0.73 -11.19
CA ILE A 46 1.35 0.34 -11.27
C ILE A 46 0.26 -0.06 -12.27
N ASN A 47 -0.98 -0.07 -11.79
CA ASN A 47 -2.14 -0.53 -12.51
C ASN A 47 -3.19 0.58 -12.65
N ARG A 48 -4.14 0.40 -13.58
CA ARG A 48 -5.25 1.36 -13.77
C ARG A 48 -6.09 1.56 -12.49
N PRO A 49 -6.41 0.54 -11.68
CA PRO A 49 -7.17 0.72 -10.44
C PRO A 49 -6.49 1.67 -9.45
N ASP A 50 -5.17 1.68 -9.35
CA ASP A 50 -4.45 2.61 -8.46
C ASP A 50 -4.74 4.07 -8.80
N VAL A 51 -4.80 4.38 -10.10
CA VAL A 51 -5.17 5.72 -10.59
C VAL A 51 -6.62 6.05 -10.27
N MET A 52 -7.53 5.07 -10.38
CA MET A 52 -8.95 5.28 -10.08
C MET A 52 -9.19 5.45 -8.56
N GLN A 53 -8.51 4.66 -7.73
CA GLN A 53 -8.56 4.75 -6.28
C GLN A 53 -7.99 6.08 -5.79
N ARG A 54 -6.83 6.50 -6.32
CA ARG A 54 -6.24 7.82 -6.01
C ARG A 54 -7.17 8.98 -6.39
N ARG A 55 -7.96 8.83 -7.45
CA ARG A 55 -8.98 9.83 -7.86
C ARG A 55 -10.28 9.74 -7.05
N GLY A 56 -10.40 8.79 -6.13
CA GLY A 56 -11.61 8.58 -5.33
C GLY A 56 -12.75 7.91 -6.09
N LEU A 57 -12.48 7.36 -7.28
CA LEU A 57 -13.48 6.76 -8.17
C LEU A 57 -13.62 5.24 -8.00
N TYR A 58 -12.71 4.63 -7.22
CA TYR A 58 -12.67 3.18 -7.02
C TYR A 58 -12.28 2.89 -5.56
N PRO A 59 -13.24 2.86 -4.63
CA PRO A 59 -12.95 2.58 -3.24
C PRO A 59 -12.45 1.13 -3.08
N PRO A 60 -11.53 0.87 -2.15
CA PRO A 60 -11.12 -0.50 -1.86
C PRO A 60 -12.29 -1.30 -1.28
N PRO A 61 -12.31 -2.64 -1.43
CA PRO A 61 -13.30 -3.48 -0.77
C PRO A 61 -13.32 -3.28 0.75
N ALA A 62 -14.47 -3.53 1.39
CA ALA A 62 -14.58 -3.42 2.84
C ALA A 62 -13.57 -4.37 3.52
N GLY A 63 -12.78 -3.82 4.45
CA GLY A 63 -11.75 -4.56 5.19
C GLY A 63 -10.40 -4.71 4.46
N ALA A 64 -10.29 -4.29 3.19
CA ALA A 64 -9.00 -4.20 2.51
C ALA A 64 -8.17 -3.01 3.04
N SER A 65 -6.87 -3.03 2.75
CA SER A 65 -5.98 -1.92 3.09
C SER A 65 -6.44 -0.60 2.45
N ASP A 66 -6.22 0.51 3.15
CA ASP A 66 -6.37 1.86 2.62
C ASP A 66 -5.22 2.24 1.66
N ILE A 67 -4.12 1.48 1.68
CA ILE A 67 -2.95 1.70 0.83
C ILE A 67 -3.23 1.12 -0.56
N PRO A 68 -3.11 1.91 -1.65
CA PRO A 68 -3.24 1.41 -3.01
C PRO A 68 -2.09 0.48 -3.41
N GLY A 69 -2.35 -0.42 -4.35
CA GLY A 69 -1.38 -1.40 -4.87
C GLY A 69 -1.98 -2.79 -5.00
N LEU A 70 -1.69 -3.46 -6.11
CA LEU A 70 -2.27 -4.77 -6.44
C LEU A 70 -1.24 -5.89 -6.61
N GLU A 71 0.03 -5.55 -6.81
CA GLU A 71 1.08 -6.53 -7.09
C GLU A 71 2.46 -6.04 -6.61
N ILE A 72 3.28 -7.00 -6.16
CA ILE A 72 4.64 -6.76 -5.63
C ILE A 72 5.58 -7.92 -5.98
N ALA A 73 6.88 -7.66 -5.89
CA ALA A 73 7.94 -8.69 -5.83
C ALA A 73 8.98 -8.33 -4.76
N GLY A 74 9.54 -9.33 -4.07
CA GLY A 74 10.55 -9.17 -3.02
C GLY A 74 10.77 -10.43 -2.18
#